data_AF-A0A4P9J9N2-F1
#
_entry.id   AF-A0A4P9J9N2-F1
#
_cell.length_a   1.000
_cell.length_b   1.000
_cell.length_c   1.000
_cell.angle_alpha   90.00
_cell.angle_beta   90.00
_cell.angle_gamma   90.00
#
_symmetry.space_group_name_H-M   'P 1'
#
loop_
_entity.id
_entity.type
_entity.pdbx_description
1 polymer ?
#
loop_
_entity_poly.entity_id
_entity_poly.type
_entity_poly.pdbx_seq_one_letter_code
_entity_poly.pdbx_strand_id
1 'polypeptide(L)'
;MRSTRFILVLTGLVAVIALLTTGIVYAVNRTTAPTATDAPPSPAHTTPSPAAAPTDATTDRAWETTAPTTPTASAPAPPTGTLTRKGMSADELVTTAAQVMTTWDTTRDVSPTDGYRRALPLFVAEYRDIFVTPTKPVLPKDWWEAAEHEATSTPRVQITDTYAHGDTTTYYVVASWTWRSEDGWTLNPDPAHMTFQVAKDKTGYIIRNWTDQQLQ
;
A
#
# COMPACT_ATOMS: atom_id res chain seq x y z
N MET A 1 1.99 -8.54 59.00
CA MET A 1 2.34 -7.14 58.65
C MET A 1 2.80 -6.93 57.19
N ARG A 2 2.49 -7.83 56.22
CA ARG A 2 2.91 -7.67 54.80
C ARG A 2 1.79 -7.24 53.84
N SER A 3 0.50 -7.39 54.18
CA SER A 3 -0.60 -7.05 53.24
C SER A 3 -0.95 -5.56 53.18
N THR A 4 -0.73 -4.79 54.25
CA THR A 4 -1.05 -3.36 54.30
C THR A 4 -0.15 -2.51 53.39
N ARG A 5 1.10 -2.94 53.18
CA ARG A 5 2.05 -2.25 52.30
C ARG A 5 1.74 -2.47 50.82
N PHE A 6 1.17 -3.62 50.46
CA PHE A 6 0.80 -3.94 49.08
C PHE A 6 -0.43 -3.17 48.63
N ILE A 7 -1.41 -2.98 49.52
CA ILE A 7 -2.63 -2.20 49.23
C ILE A 7 -2.30 -0.71 49.01
N LEU A 8 -1.37 -0.15 49.80
CA LEU A 8 -0.96 1.26 49.64
C LEU A 8 -0.24 1.52 48.31
N VAL A 9 0.62 0.59 47.86
CA VAL A 9 1.32 0.70 46.57
C VAL A 9 0.35 0.57 45.39
N LEU A 10 -0.62 -0.36 45.46
CA LEU A 10 -1.61 -0.53 44.40
C LEU A 10 -2.52 0.70 44.26
N THR A 11 -2.93 1.29 45.39
CA THR A 11 -3.79 2.49 45.39
C THR A 11 -3.05 3.71 44.80
N GLY A 12 -1.76 3.86 45.09
CA GLY A 12 -0.93 4.91 44.50
C GLY A 12 -0.78 4.75 42.97
N LEU A 13 -0.58 3.53 42.49
CA LEU A 13 -0.44 3.26 41.05
C LEU A 13 -1.73 3.57 40.27
N VAL A 14 -2.89 3.18 40.81
CA VAL A 14 -4.19 3.46 40.17
C VAL A 14 -4.48 4.96 40.10
N ALA A 15 -4.13 5.72 41.14
CA ALA A 15 -4.31 7.18 41.14
C ALA A 15 -3.44 7.88 40.08
N VAL A 16 -2.20 7.41 39.87
CA VAL A 16 -1.31 7.96 38.84
C VAL A 16 -1.84 7.68 37.42
N ILE A 17 -2.36 6.47 37.17
CA ILE A 17 -2.95 6.11 35.87
C ILE A 17 -4.23 6.92 35.59
N ALA A 18 -5.07 7.14 36.61
CA ALA A 18 -6.27 7.97 36.47
C ALA A 18 -5.94 9.44 36.17
N LEU A 19 -4.89 10.00 36.78
CA LEU A 19 -4.46 11.37 36.50
C LEU A 19 -3.82 11.52 35.11
N LEU A 20 -3.04 10.53 34.66
CA LEU A 20 -2.46 10.52 33.31
C LEU A 20 -3.52 10.45 32.22
N THR A 21 -4.51 9.58 32.37
CA THR A 21 -5.61 9.43 31.40
C THR A 21 -6.47 10.70 31.32
N THR A 22 -6.78 11.32 32.45
CA THR A 22 -7.54 12.59 32.49
C THR A 22 -6.76 13.74 31.83
N GLY A 23 -5.43 13.80 32.03
CA GLY A 23 -4.57 14.81 31.42
C GLY A 23 -4.49 14.69 29.89
N ILE A 24 -4.42 13.47 29.35
CA ILE A 24 -4.36 13.22 27.91
C ILE A 24 -5.69 13.59 27.23
N VAL A 25 -6.83 13.21 27.83
CA VAL A 25 -8.16 13.57 27.32
C VAL A 25 -8.36 15.08 27.33
N TYR A 26 -7.91 15.78 28.37
CA TYR A 26 -7.99 17.24 28.45
C TYR A 26 -7.13 17.94 27.38
N ALA A 27 -5.94 17.42 27.09
CA ALA A 27 -5.05 18.00 26.09
C ALA A 27 -5.58 17.83 24.66
N VAL A 28 -6.18 16.68 24.33
CA VAL A 28 -6.76 16.42 23.00
C VAL A 28 -8.04 17.22 22.77
N ASN A 29 -8.86 17.41 23.80
CA ASN A 29 -10.15 18.10 23.66
C ASN A 29 -10.03 19.65 23.60
N ARG A 30 -8.86 20.22 23.91
CA ARG A 30 -8.60 21.67 23.77
C ARG A 30 -8.20 22.11 22.37
N THR A 31 -7.85 21.20 21.47
CA THR A 31 -7.32 21.54 20.14
C THR A 31 -8.39 21.69 19.06
N THR A 32 -9.66 21.44 19.39
CA THR A 32 -10.79 21.60 18.46
C THR A 32 -11.61 22.84 18.82
N ALA A 33 -11.12 24.02 18.42
CA ALA A 33 -11.94 25.23 18.37
C ALA A 33 -12.33 25.51 16.91
N PRO A 34 -13.63 25.55 16.55
CA PRO A 34 -14.08 26.00 15.25
C PRO A 34 -14.17 27.53 15.24
N THR A 35 -13.43 28.19 14.36
CA THR A 35 -13.60 29.64 14.12
C THR A 35 -14.77 29.84 13.16
N ALA A 36 -15.89 30.33 13.69
CA ALA A 36 -16.97 30.93 12.93
C ALA A 36 -17.36 32.25 13.61
N THR A 37 -17.30 33.37 12.88
CA THR A 37 -18.01 34.63 13.21
C THR A 37 -18.25 35.42 11.92
N ASP A 38 -19.55 35.49 11.58
CA ASP A 38 -20.32 36.42 10.72
C ASP A 38 -19.96 37.92 10.97
N ALA A 39 -20.20 38.97 10.15
CA ALA A 39 -21.28 39.27 9.18
C ALA A 39 -21.00 40.64 8.41
N PRO A 40 -21.81 41.03 7.38
CA PRO A 40 -21.63 42.14 6.37
C PRO A 40 -22.44 43.45 6.71
N PRO A 41 -22.70 44.54 5.89
CA PRO A 41 -22.88 44.66 4.39
C PRO A 41 -22.53 45.98 3.58
N SER A 42 -22.51 45.86 2.22
CA SER A 42 -22.91 46.80 1.10
C SER A 42 -22.20 48.17 0.82
N PRO A 43 -22.38 48.88 -0.35
CA PRO A 43 -22.77 48.50 -1.74
C PRO A 43 -21.95 49.16 -2.93
N ALA A 44 -21.99 48.49 -4.10
CA ALA A 44 -22.17 48.97 -5.50
C ALA A 44 -21.17 49.83 -6.36
N HIS A 45 -21.23 49.51 -7.68
CA HIS A 45 -20.82 50.23 -8.93
C HIS A 45 -19.36 50.01 -9.42
N THR A 46 -18.99 49.71 -10.70
CA THR A 46 -19.60 49.89 -12.05
C THR A 46 -18.83 49.14 -13.17
N THR A 47 -19.52 48.73 -14.25
CA THR A 47 -19.13 48.71 -15.71
C THR A 47 -18.40 47.48 -16.34
N PRO A 48 -18.75 47.04 -17.59
CA PRO A 48 -18.26 45.81 -18.24
C PRO A 48 -17.19 45.97 -19.36
N SER A 49 -16.44 44.87 -19.60
CA SER A 49 -15.72 44.39 -20.83
C SER A 49 -14.62 45.27 -21.48
N PRO A 50 -13.51 44.71 -22.05
CA PRO A 50 -13.55 43.71 -23.14
C PRO A 50 -12.56 42.52 -23.03
N ALA A 51 -12.79 41.56 -23.92
CA ALA A 51 -12.18 40.25 -24.10
C ALA A 51 -10.63 40.18 -24.20
N ALA A 52 -10.08 39.09 -23.65
CA ALA A 52 -8.96 38.34 -24.20
C ALA A 52 -9.00 36.88 -23.68
N ALA A 53 -9.39 35.93 -24.54
CA ALA A 53 -8.89 34.54 -24.47
C ALA A 53 -7.49 34.55 -25.15
N PRO A 54 -6.52 33.67 -24.81
CA PRO A 54 -6.63 32.22 -24.60
C PRO A 54 -5.92 31.83 -23.26
N THR A 55 -5.73 30.60 -22.79
CA THR A 55 -5.44 29.30 -23.39
C THR A 55 -5.65 28.27 -22.28
N ASP A 56 -6.17 27.10 -22.61
CA ASP A 56 -6.20 25.93 -21.74
C ASP A 56 -4.82 25.67 -21.12
N ALA A 57 -4.71 25.82 -19.80
CA ALA A 57 -3.64 25.21 -19.04
C ALA A 57 -4.07 23.77 -18.71
N THR A 58 -4.05 22.91 -19.72
CA THR A 58 -3.93 21.47 -19.51
C THR A 58 -2.69 21.27 -18.67
N THR A 59 -2.90 20.87 -17.42
CA THR A 59 -1.84 20.27 -16.61
C THR A 59 -1.57 18.92 -17.26
N ASP A 60 -0.65 18.90 -18.21
CA ASP A 60 -0.18 17.70 -18.87
C ASP A 60 0.28 16.71 -17.80
N ARG A 61 -0.51 15.65 -17.61
CA ARG A 61 -0.11 14.50 -16.81
C ARG A 61 1.06 13.85 -17.54
N ALA A 62 2.20 13.76 -16.86
CA ALA A 62 3.44 13.20 -17.39
C ALA A 62 3.38 11.70 -17.82
N TRP A 63 2.19 11.10 -17.90
CA TRP A 63 1.97 9.74 -18.40
C TRP A 63 1.17 9.67 -19.71
N GLU A 64 0.66 10.79 -20.24
CA GLU A 64 0.00 10.82 -21.56
C GLU A 64 1.00 11.21 -22.66
N THR A 65 1.95 10.30 -22.97
CA THR A 65 2.66 10.33 -24.26
C THR A 65 2.20 9.12 -25.06
N THR A 66 1.36 9.38 -26.07
CA THR A 66 1.02 8.39 -27.09
C THR A 66 2.14 8.36 -28.12
N ALA A 67 2.85 7.23 -28.24
CA ALA A 67 3.65 6.88 -29.41
C ALA A 67 3.53 5.36 -29.69
N PRO A 68 3.57 4.92 -30.97
CA PRO A 68 2.99 3.64 -31.38
C PRO A 68 3.97 2.45 -31.42
N THR A 69 3.40 1.26 -31.20
CA THR A 69 3.84 -0.11 -31.59
C THR A 69 5.07 -0.78 -30.92
N THR A 70 4.77 -1.69 -29.98
CA THR A 70 5.25 -3.09 -29.81
C THR A 70 6.77 -3.35 -29.77
N PRO A 71 7.27 -3.98 -28.69
CA PRO A 71 7.12 -5.42 -28.53
C PRO A 71 6.12 -5.76 -27.43
N THR A 72 5.34 -6.80 -27.66
CA THR A 72 4.66 -7.55 -26.61
C THR A 72 5.75 -8.04 -25.66
N ALA A 73 6.02 -7.26 -24.61
CA ALA A 73 6.56 -7.83 -23.40
C ALA A 73 5.47 -8.78 -22.92
N SER A 74 5.61 -10.07 -23.26
CA SER A 74 4.86 -11.13 -22.61
C SER A 74 4.97 -10.83 -21.12
N ALA A 75 3.83 -10.57 -20.49
CA ALA A 75 3.76 -10.64 -19.05
C ALA A 75 4.41 -11.98 -18.66
N PRO A 76 5.40 -11.99 -17.76
CA PRO A 76 6.02 -13.23 -17.34
C PRO A 76 4.92 -14.18 -16.89
N ALA A 77 4.86 -15.38 -17.48
CA ALA A 77 4.01 -16.43 -16.97
C ALA A 77 4.36 -16.64 -15.48
N PRO A 78 3.37 -16.89 -14.60
CA PRO A 78 3.65 -17.12 -13.19
C PRO A 78 4.71 -18.21 -13.04
N PRO A 79 5.70 -18.04 -12.14
CA PRO A 79 6.82 -18.96 -12.02
C PRO A 79 6.29 -20.37 -11.72
N THR A 80 6.46 -21.29 -12.66
CA THR A 80 5.93 -22.67 -12.58
C THR A 80 6.85 -23.62 -11.79
N GLY A 81 7.70 -23.06 -10.93
CA GLY A 81 8.62 -23.79 -10.05
C GLY A 81 8.60 -23.23 -8.64
N THR A 82 9.18 -23.96 -7.69
CA THR A 82 9.33 -23.51 -6.30
C THR A 82 10.08 -22.17 -6.28
N LEU A 83 9.38 -21.11 -5.90
CA LEU A 83 9.93 -19.76 -5.83
C LEU A 83 11.14 -19.74 -4.88
N THR A 84 12.29 -19.31 -5.39
CA THR A 84 13.55 -19.26 -4.64
C THR A 84 14.30 -17.98 -4.95
N ARG A 85 14.91 -17.37 -3.93
CA ARG A 85 15.70 -16.14 -4.05
C ARG A 85 17.15 -16.35 -4.47
N LYS A 86 17.61 -17.60 -4.59
CA LYS A 86 19.02 -17.90 -4.86
C LYS A 86 19.43 -17.35 -6.23
N GLY A 87 20.44 -16.47 -6.24
CA GLY A 87 21.00 -15.89 -7.46
C GLY A 87 20.25 -14.67 -7.99
N MET A 88 19.13 -14.27 -7.37
CA MET A 88 18.45 -13.02 -7.72
C MET A 88 19.25 -11.81 -7.24
N SER A 89 19.32 -10.77 -8.08
CA SER A 89 19.66 -9.42 -7.65
C SER A 89 18.56 -8.86 -6.72
N ALA A 90 18.84 -7.75 -6.03
CA ALA A 90 17.85 -7.11 -5.16
C ALA A 90 16.65 -6.58 -5.96
N ASP A 91 16.88 -6.03 -7.14
CA ASP A 91 15.84 -5.50 -8.03
C ASP A 91 14.96 -6.64 -8.58
N GLU A 92 15.55 -7.75 -9.00
CA GLU A 92 14.81 -8.97 -9.41
C GLU A 92 14.01 -9.56 -8.25
N LEU A 93 14.59 -9.59 -7.05
CA LEU A 93 13.90 -10.08 -5.85
C LEU A 93 12.62 -9.28 -5.58
N VAL A 94 12.73 -7.95 -5.58
CA VAL A 94 11.62 -7.03 -5.28
C VAL A 94 10.56 -7.05 -6.37
N THR A 95 10.98 -7.01 -7.64
CA THR A 95 10.04 -7.07 -8.77
C THR A 95 9.33 -8.42 -8.83
N THR A 96 10.02 -9.53 -8.59
CA THR A 96 9.40 -10.86 -8.52
C THR A 96 8.42 -10.95 -7.36
N ALA A 97 8.78 -10.43 -6.17
CA ALA A 97 7.87 -10.41 -5.03
C ALA A 97 6.59 -9.65 -5.35
N ALA A 98 6.70 -8.41 -5.83
CA ALA A 98 5.54 -7.58 -6.20
C ALA A 98 4.68 -8.24 -7.29
N GLN A 99 5.30 -8.86 -8.31
CA GLN A 99 4.58 -9.59 -9.36
C GLN A 99 3.78 -10.77 -8.78
N VAL A 100 4.42 -11.61 -7.95
CA VAL A 100 3.76 -12.77 -7.34
C VAL A 100 2.64 -12.34 -6.40
N MET A 101 2.86 -11.26 -5.63
CA MET A 101 1.89 -10.68 -4.70
C MET A 101 0.66 -10.12 -5.40
N THR A 102 0.77 -9.75 -6.69
CA THR A 102 -0.30 -9.14 -7.50
C THR A 102 -0.76 -10.02 -8.67
N THR A 103 -0.36 -11.29 -8.68
CA THR A 103 -0.88 -12.31 -9.58
C THR A 103 -1.91 -13.13 -8.82
N TRP A 104 -3.18 -13.06 -9.22
CA TRP A 104 -4.30 -13.74 -8.59
C TRP A 104 -5.17 -14.44 -9.62
N ASP A 105 -5.80 -15.52 -9.20
CA ASP A 105 -6.80 -16.28 -9.95
C ASP A 105 -8.05 -16.39 -9.07
N THR A 106 -9.12 -15.69 -9.42
CA THR A 106 -10.33 -15.61 -8.58
C THR A 106 -11.06 -16.94 -8.41
N THR A 107 -10.74 -17.95 -9.25
CA THR A 107 -11.30 -19.30 -9.13
C THR A 107 -10.53 -20.16 -8.10
N ARG A 108 -9.31 -19.74 -7.73
CA ARG A 108 -8.41 -20.50 -6.83
C ARG A 108 -8.06 -19.75 -5.56
N ASP A 109 -7.90 -18.44 -5.65
CA ASP A 109 -7.52 -17.57 -4.55
C ASP A 109 -8.78 -17.14 -3.78
N VAL A 110 -8.72 -17.26 -2.45
CA VAL A 110 -9.81 -16.85 -1.56
C VAL A 110 -9.72 -15.35 -1.26
N SER A 111 -8.51 -14.79 -1.32
CA SER A 111 -8.26 -13.38 -1.02
C SER A 111 -6.96 -12.86 -1.64
N PRO A 112 -6.78 -11.54 -1.70
CA PRO A 112 -5.50 -10.94 -2.08
C PRO A 112 -4.30 -11.51 -1.31
N THR A 113 -4.51 -11.90 -0.03
CA THR A 113 -3.47 -12.49 0.84
C THR A 113 -2.82 -13.75 0.25
N ASP A 114 -3.50 -14.49 -0.62
CA ASP A 114 -2.93 -15.71 -1.20
C ASP A 114 -1.76 -15.42 -2.14
N GLY A 115 -1.77 -14.27 -2.83
CA GLY A 115 -0.61 -13.78 -3.59
C GLY A 115 0.62 -13.55 -2.70
N TYR A 116 0.41 -12.95 -1.53
CA TYR A 116 1.47 -12.74 -0.54
C TYR A 116 2.06 -14.06 -0.04
N ARG A 117 1.21 -15.04 0.23
CA ARG A 117 1.65 -16.36 0.69
C ARG A 117 2.53 -17.06 -0.33
N ARG A 118 2.26 -16.89 -1.62
CA ARG A 118 3.12 -17.40 -2.69
C ARG A 118 4.49 -16.70 -2.72
N ALA A 119 4.56 -15.43 -2.34
CA ALA A 119 5.80 -14.67 -2.32
C ALA A 119 6.68 -14.90 -1.07
N LEU A 120 6.15 -15.50 0.00
CA LEU A 120 6.86 -15.74 1.28
C LEU A 120 8.27 -16.35 1.16
N PRO A 121 8.60 -17.23 0.19
CA PRO A 121 9.98 -17.71 0.02
C PRO A 121 11.03 -16.63 -0.25
N LEU A 122 10.62 -15.41 -0.63
CA LEU A 122 11.49 -14.25 -0.89
C LEU A 122 11.72 -13.38 0.35
N PHE A 123 10.95 -13.63 1.42
CA PHE A 123 10.98 -12.89 2.67
C PHE A 123 11.81 -13.61 3.75
N VAL A 124 12.13 -12.87 4.80
CA VAL A 124 12.60 -13.44 6.08
C VAL A 124 11.57 -14.43 6.64
N ALA A 125 12.03 -15.47 7.32
CA ALA A 125 11.18 -16.61 7.71
C ALA A 125 10.03 -16.23 8.64
N GLU A 126 10.24 -15.20 9.46
CA GLU A 126 9.30 -14.62 10.41
C GLU A 126 8.00 -14.17 9.73
N TYR A 127 8.03 -13.81 8.44
CA TYR A 127 6.83 -13.41 7.69
C TYR A 127 5.82 -14.55 7.53
N ARG A 128 6.25 -15.82 7.62
CA ARG A 128 5.34 -16.97 7.52
C ARG A 128 4.32 -17.02 8.65
N ASP A 129 4.69 -16.52 9.82
CA ASP A 129 3.84 -16.51 11.01
C ASP A 129 2.97 -15.26 11.10
N ILE A 130 3.33 -14.20 10.37
CA ILE A 130 2.64 -12.91 10.36
C ILE A 130 1.53 -12.89 9.29
N PHE A 131 1.79 -13.46 8.11
CA PHE A 131 0.85 -13.44 6.98
C PHE A 131 -0.08 -14.65 7.00
N VAL A 132 -1.06 -14.59 7.91
CA VAL A 132 -2.14 -15.57 8.01
C VAL A 132 -3.36 -15.05 7.24
N THR A 133 -3.90 -15.88 6.34
CA THR A 133 -5.17 -15.57 5.66
C THR A 133 -6.28 -15.40 6.70
N PRO A 134 -6.96 -14.24 6.77
CA PRO A 134 -8.07 -14.06 7.70
C PRO A 134 -9.16 -15.09 7.43
N THR A 135 -9.83 -15.58 8.48
CA THR A 135 -10.96 -16.53 8.32
C THR A 135 -12.12 -15.92 7.52
N LYS A 136 -12.27 -14.59 7.58
CA LYS A 136 -13.25 -13.82 6.81
C LYS A 136 -12.56 -12.58 6.24
N PRO A 137 -11.90 -12.68 5.08
CA PRO A 137 -11.22 -11.55 4.48
C PRO A 137 -12.25 -10.50 4.03
N VAL A 138 -11.95 -9.22 4.27
CA VAL A 138 -12.67 -8.12 3.62
C VAL A 138 -12.05 -7.95 2.25
N LEU A 139 -12.83 -8.25 1.21
CA LEU A 139 -12.36 -8.19 -0.17
C LEU A 139 -12.73 -6.83 -0.78
N PRO A 140 -11.81 -6.21 -1.55
CA PRO A 140 -12.08 -4.95 -2.22
C PRO A 140 -13.10 -5.13 -3.35
N LYS A 141 -13.72 -4.03 -3.81
CA LYS A 141 -14.81 -4.08 -4.79
C LYS A 141 -14.37 -4.69 -6.12
N ASP A 142 -13.19 -4.33 -6.59
CA ASP A 142 -12.60 -4.82 -7.84
C ASP A 142 -12.34 -6.34 -7.79
N TRP A 143 -12.02 -6.89 -6.63
CA TRP A 143 -11.92 -8.34 -6.45
C TRP A 143 -13.26 -9.05 -6.66
N TRP A 144 -14.34 -8.53 -6.07
CA TRP A 144 -15.67 -9.11 -6.25
C TRP A 144 -16.11 -9.08 -7.71
N GLU A 145 -15.90 -7.94 -8.37
CA GLU A 145 -16.22 -7.78 -9.79
C GLU A 145 -15.40 -8.75 -10.65
N ALA A 146 -14.09 -8.88 -10.40
CA ALA A 146 -13.25 -9.86 -11.07
C ALA A 146 -13.70 -11.31 -10.83
N ALA A 147 -14.16 -11.64 -9.62
CA ALA A 147 -14.61 -12.97 -9.27
C ALA A 147 -15.95 -13.34 -9.94
N GLU A 148 -16.84 -12.37 -10.16
CA GLU A 148 -18.08 -12.59 -10.94
C GLU A 148 -17.78 -13.03 -12.39
N HIS A 149 -16.60 -12.68 -12.90
CA HIS A 149 -16.13 -13.02 -14.25
C HIS A 149 -15.07 -14.13 -14.28
N GLU A 150 -14.80 -14.81 -13.16
CA GLU A 150 -13.74 -15.83 -13.06
C GLU A 150 -12.37 -15.33 -13.57
N ALA A 151 -12.09 -14.04 -13.37
CA ALA A 151 -10.94 -13.39 -13.96
C ALA A 151 -9.62 -13.71 -13.24
N THR A 152 -8.53 -13.61 -14.00
CA THR A 152 -7.15 -13.70 -13.52
C THR A 152 -6.45 -12.35 -13.67
N SER A 153 -5.65 -11.94 -12.69
CA SER A 153 -4.87 -10.71 -12.78
C SER A 153 -3.56 -10.93 -13.53
N THR A 154 -3.21 -9.98 -14.39
CA THR A 154 -1.90 -9.92 -15.07
C THR A 154 -1.14 -8.68 -14.60
N PRO A 155 -0.08 -8.83 -13.77
CA PRO A 155 0.60 -7.68 -13.19
C PRO A 155 1.64 -7.04 -14.13
N ARG A 156 1.93 -5.78 -13.86
CA ARG A 156 3.03 -4.97 -14.38
C ARG A 156 3.65 -4.23 -13.20
N VAL A 157 4.97 -4.35 -13.06
CA VAL A 157 5.69 -3.86 -11.88
C VAL A 157 6.84 -2.97 -12.31
N GLN A 158 7.00 -1.85 -11.61
CA GLN A 158 8.10 -0.90 -11.81
C GLN A 158 8.66 -0.46 -10.47
N ILE A 159 9.99 -0.45 -10.34
CA ILE A 159 10.67 0.25 -9.24
C ILE A 159 10.71 1.73 -9.61
N THR A 160 10.18 2.60 -8.75
CA THR A 160 10.19 4.05 -8.96
C THR A 160 11.40 4.70 -8.33
N ASP A 161 11.78 4.25 -7.12
CA ASP A 161 12.86 4.84 -6.35
C ASP A 161 13.58 3.79 -5.50
N THR A 162 14.85 4.05 -5.21
CA THR A 162 15.71 3.17 -4.43
C THR A 162 16.61 4.00 -3.50
N TYR A 163 16.63 3.66 -2.21
CA TYR A 163 17.41 4.36 -1.19
C TYR A 163 18.21 3.37 -0.34
N ALA A 164 19.53 3.47 -0.39
CA ALA A 164 20.42 2.67 0.46
C ALA A 164 20.60 3.34 1.84
N HIS A 165 20.48 2.55 2.91
CA HIS A 165 20.70 2.97 4.29
C HIS A 165 21.42 1.86 5.07
N GLY A 166 22.74 2.01 5.23
CA GLY A 166 23.58 0.99 5.87
C GLY A 166 23.52 -0.34 5.09
N ASP A 167 23.20 -1.42 5.80
CA ASP A 167 23.12 -2.77 5.23
C ASP A 167 21.76 -3.09 4.57
N THR A 168 20.87 -2.11 4.47
CA THR A 168 19.52 -2.28 3.91
C THR A 168 19.29 -1.29 2.77
N THR A 169 18.60 -1.73 1.73
CA THR A 169 18.12 -0.89 0.63
C THR A 169 16.60 -0.88 0.63
N THR A 170 16.01 0.31 0.62
CA THR A 170 14.57 0.52 0.50
C THR A 170 14.21 0.73 -0.96
N TYR A 171 13.23 -0.01 -1.45
CA TYR A 171 12.71 0.05 -2.81
C TYR A 171 11.26 0.52 -2.77
N TYR A 172 10.94 1.53 -3.57
CA TYR A 172 9.57 1.95 -3.85
C TYR A 172 9.13 1.35 -5.17
N VAL A 173 8.00 0.67 -5.15
CA VAL A 173 7.51 -0.12 -6.26
C VAL A 173 6.06 0.24 -6.53
N VAL A 174 5.72 0.40 -7.81
CA VAL A 174 4.35 0.52 -8.27
C VAL A 174 3.98 -0.76 -9.00
N ALA A 175 2.93 -1.41 -8.55
CA ALA A 175 2.36 -2.59 -9.18
C ALA A 175 0.97 -2.23 -9.72
N SER A 176 0.79 -2.33 -11.03
CA SER A 176 -0.52 -2.27 -11.69
C SER A 176 -0.89 -3.64 -12.22
N TRP A 177 -2.17 -3.92 -12.42
CA TRP A 177 -2.61 -5.16 -13.05
C TRP A 177 -3.87 -4.94 -13.86
N THR A 178 -4.11 -5.89 -14.77
CA THR A 178 -5.38 -5.99 -15.49
C THR A 178 -6.01 -7.33 -15.14
N TRP A 179 -7.24 -7.31 -14.64
CA TRP A 179 -8.08 -8.50 -14.57
C TRP A 179 -8.55 -8.87 -15.97
N ARG A 180 -8.48 -10.15 -16.33
CA ARG A 180 -8.97 -10.69 -17.59
C ARG A 180 -9.69 -12.01 -17.37
N SER A 181 -10.84 -12.15 -17.99
CA SER A 181 -11.60 -13.40 -18.07
C SER A 181 -11.52 -14.01 -19.47
N GLU A 182 -11.96 -15.25 -19.62
CA GLU A 182 -11.97 -15.95 -20.91
C GLU A 182 -12.96 -15.35 -21.92
N ASP A 183 -14.05 -14.73 -21.43
CA ASP A 183 -15.07 -14.07 -22.26
C ASP A 183 -14.65 -12.69 -22.79
N GLY A 184 -13.43 -12.24 -22.45
CA GLY A 184 -12.86 -10.97 -22.89
C GLY A 184 -13.21 -9.77 -22.01
N TRP A 185 -13.91 -9.95 -20.89
CA TRP A 185 -14.09 -8.90 -19.89
C TRP A 185 -12.74 -8.51 -19.26
N THR A 186 -12.60 -7.21 -18.95
CA THR A 186 -11.38 -6.67 -18.35
C THR A 186 -11.67 -5.56 -17.35
N LEU A 187 -10.87 -5.50 -16.28
CA LEU A 187 -10.88 -4.41 -15.31
C LEU A 187 -9.45 -3.97 -14.97
N ASN A 188 -9.24 -2.65 -14.97
CA ASN A 188 -7.96 -2.02 -14.62
C ASN A 188 -8.17 -1.19 -13.33
N PRO A 189 -7.90 -1.77 -12.14
CA PRO A 189 -7.98 -1.03 -10.89
C PRO A 189 -6.81 -0.05 -10.72
N ASP A 190 -6.89 0.77 -9.67
CA ASP A 190 -5.80 1.65 -9.26
C ASP A 190 -4.55 0.85 -8.90
N PRO A 191 -3.34 1.38 -9.17
CA PRO A 191 -2.11 0.69 -8.86
C PRO A 191 -1.87 0.61 -7.34
N ALA A 192 -1.21 -0.46 -6.91
CA ALA A 192 -0.68 -0.60 -5.56
C ALA A 192 0.71 0.03 -5.47
N HIS A 193 0.93 0.78 -4.39
CA HIS A 193 2.24 1.33 -4.03
C HIS A 193 2.83 0.48 -2.91
N MET A 194 4.02 -0.07 -3.14
CA MET A 194 4.65 -1.04 -2.26
C MET A 194 6.04 -0.53 -1.87
N THR A 195 6.38 -0.66 -0.60
CA THR A 195 7.73 -0.39 -0.12
C THR A 195 8.36 -1.69 0.36
N PHE A 196 9.57 -1.99 -0.12
CA PHE A 196 10.32 -3.18 0.27
C PHE A 196 11.65 -2.78 0.90
N GLN A 197 11.97 -3.34 2.07
CA GLN A 197 13.30 -3.22 2.66
C GLN A 197 14.07 -4.52 2.42
N VAL A 198 15.18 -4.42 1.70
CA VAL A 198 15.99 -5.56 1.28
C VAL A 198 17.34 -5.51 1.96
N ALA A 199 17.81 -6.65 2.46
CA ALA A 199 19.17 -6.80 2.97
C ALA A 199 19.85 -8.01 2.32
N LYS A 200 21.15 -8.20 2.60
CA LYS A 200 21.86 -9.43 2.27
C LYS A 200 21.93 -10.36 3.46
N ASP A 201 21.80 -11.66 3.21
CA ASP A 201 22.14 -12.73 4.14
C ASP A 201 23.12 -13.73 3.51
N LYS A 202 23.34 -14.86 4.19
CA LYS A 202 24.28 -15.91 3.75
C LYS A 202 23.90 -16.58 2.42
N THR A 203 22.68 -16.39 1.93
CA THR A 203 22.13 -17.07 0.74
C THR A 203 21.78 -16.12 -0.41
N GLY A 204 21.93 -14.81 -0.21
CA GLY A 204 21.66 -13.78 -1.22
C GLY A 204 20.90 -12.60 -0.63
N TYR A 205 20.17 -11.88 -1.47
CA TYR A 205 19.26 -10.84 -1.00
C TYR A 205 18.00 -11.46 -0.36
N ILE A 206 17.40 -10.73 0.58
CA ILE A 206 16.18 -11.12 1.28
C ILE A 206 15.33 -9.89 1.60
N ILE A 207 14.01 -10.03 1.49
CA ILE A 207 13.07 -8.98 1.91
C ILE A 207 12.88 -9.08 3.43
N ARG A 208 13.32 -8.05 4.16
CA ARG A 208 13.20 -7.96 5.61
C ARG A 208 11.89 -7.32 6.06
N ASN A 209 11.39 -6.39 5.26
CA ASN A 209 10.14 -5.70 5.54
C ASN A 209 9.41 -5.36 4.23
N TRP A 210 8.08 -5.28 4.31
CA TRP A 210 7.22 -4.81 3.24
C TRP A 210 5.99 -4.09 3.81
N THR A 211 5.57 -3.03 3.13
CA THR A 211 4.33 -2.29 3.41
C THR A 211 3.61 -1.93 2.10
N ASP A 212 2.29 -1.81 2.17
CA ASP A 212 1.39 -1.27 1.14
C ASP A 212 1.26 0.26 1.18
N GLN A 213 2.10 0.91 1.99
CA GLN A 213 2.19 2.36 2.13
C GLN A 213 3.62 2.81 1.86
N GLN A 214 3.77 3.97 1.22
CA GLN A 214 5.06 4.66 1.19
C GLN A 214 5.40 5.09 2.62
N LEU A 215 6.56 4.65 3.11
CA LEU A 215 7.13 5.14 4.37
C LEU A 215 7.56 6.60 4.16
N GLN A 216 6.86 7.54 4.80
CA GLN A 216 7.22 8.97 4.82
C GLN A 216 8.39 9.25 5.78
#